data_AF-A0A8J4FQ82-F1
#
_entry.id   AF-A0A8J4FQ82-F1
#
_cell.length_a   1.000
_cell.length_b   1.000
_cell.length_c   1.000
_cell.angle_alpha   90.00
_cell.angle_beta   90.00
_cell.angle_gamma   90.00
#
_symmetry.space_group_name_H-M   'P 1'
#
loop_
_entity.id
_entity.type
_entity.pdbx_description
1 polymer ?
#
loop_
_entity_poly.entity_id
_entity_poly.type
_entity_poly.pdbx_seq_one_letter_code
_entity_poly.pdbx_strand_id
1 'polypeptide(L)'
;MSKLSKPLLVLNLTCESMFIIRSRLAAQNVSTEKGRGIITAIVDYICSQNSLNEMFNPQEPLSRSALHKLMEQAVNRGSMQITGASMDKLFELTVTMFKYQVVRSWKLEQLVEITTRHLSGVVNILNVYQCSTSTIGMVNNAQSRVKATFDQAVGVGELHRIRQTLLQVFQGHRIKASNLLQTNAQNSDGSFVLASPRGDRVGSIHLYDDIGNLVDKDRQPIDQYWPQETLVLNQEVPLGSNLFSKDTDGSRAQVPSATVHVDVHIVLPAVVPIIDVLHASPNAASEFD
;
A
#
# COMPACT_ATOMS: atom_id res chain seq x y z
N MET A 1 1.92 7.70 15.83
CA MET A 1 0.94 7.11 14.90
C MET A 1 -0.01 8.20 14.41
N SER A 2 -0.49 8.14 13.17
CA SER A 2 -1.55 9.02 12.68
C SER A 2 -2.92 8.53 13.15
N LYS A 3 -3.73 9.48 13.63
CA LYS A 3 -5.11 9.25 14.06
C LYS A 3 -6.12 9.15 12.90
N LEU A 4 -5.66 9.38 11.67
CA LEU A 4 -6.48 9.38 10.46
C LEU A 4 -6.19 8.18 9.55
N SER A 5 -5.46 7.18 10.06
CA SER A 5 -5.10 5.99 9.30
C SER A 5 -6.24 4.95 9.19
N LYS A 6 -7.17 4.93 10.16
CA LYS A 6 -8.27 3.95 10.23
C LYS A 6 -9.15 3.92 8.96
N PRO A 7 -9.59 5.07 8.37
CA PRO A 7 -10.39 5.05 7.14
C PRO A 7 -9.71 4.34 5.98
N LEU A 8 -8.45 4.70 5.68
CA LEU A 8 -7.72 4.06 4.58
C LEU A 8 -7.49 2.58 4.89
N LEU A 9 -7.15 2.24 6.13
CA LEU A 9 -6.91 0.86 6.52
C LEU A 9 -8.15 -0.02 6.36
N VAL A 10 -9.28 0.37 6.95
CA VAL A 10 -10.51 -0.44 6.94
C VAL A 10 -11.12 -0.52 5.54
N LEU A 11 -11.19 0.59 4.81
CA LEU A 11 -11.78 0.60 3.46
C LEU A 11 -10.98 -0.26 2.49
N ASN A 12 -9.65 -0.11 2.45
CA ASN A 12 -8.82 -0.89 1.52
C ASN A 12 -8.83 -2.39 1.86
N LEU A 13 -8.73 -2.76 3.14
CA LEU A 13 -8.84 -4.17 3.55
C LEU A 13 -10.22 -4.75 3.22
N THR A 14 -11.28 -3.95 3.33
CA THR A 14 -12.63 -4.39 2.92
C THR A 14 -12.69 -4.62 1.41
N CYS A 15 -12.22 -3.66 0.61
CA CYS A 15 -12.24 -3.77 -0.84
C CYS A 15 -11.44 -4.98 -1.35
N GLU A 16 -10.22 -5.17 -0.85
CA GLU A 16 -9.39 -6.33 -1.19
C GLU A 16 -10.06 -7.65 -0.81
N SER A 17 -10.74 -7.70 0.35
CA SER A 17 -11.51 -8.88 0.75
C SER A 17 -12.67 -9.13 -0.21
N MET A 18 -13.38 -8.10 -0.64
CA MET A 18 -14.46 -8.21 -1.64
C MET A 18 -13.94 -8.68 -3.00
N PHE A 19 -12.73 -8.27 -3.42
CA PHE A 19 -12.09 -8.75 -4.65
C PHE A 19 -11.81 -10.26 -4.58
N ILE A 20 -11.26 -10.73 -3.46
CA ILE A 20 -11.01 -12.16 -3.24
C ILE A 20 -12.32 -12.95 -3.20
N ILE A 21 -13.33 -12.46 -2.46
CA ILE A 21 -14.64 -13.09 -2.35
C ILE A 21 -15.30 -13.20 -3.72
N ARG A 22 -15.35 -12.11 -4.50
CA ARG A 22 -15.90 -12.11 -5.87
C ARG A 22 -15.19 -13.14 -6.76
N SER A 23 -13.86 -13.20 -6.71
CA SER A 23 -13.09 -14.17 -7.48
C SER A 23 -13.45 -15.62 -7.11
N ARG A 24 -13.61 -15.90 -5.81
CA ARG A 24 -14.03 -17.22 -5.32
C ARG A 24 -15.47 -17.57 -5.70
N LEU A 25 -16.41 -16.64 -5.55
CA LEU A 25 -17.81 -16.84 -5.93
C LEU A 25 -17.94 -17.17 -7.42
N ALA A 26 -17.17 -16.48 -8.28
CA ALA A 26 -17.12 -16.75 -9.70
C ALA A 26 -16.51 -18.14 -10.00
N ALA A 27 -15.40 -18.51 -9.36
CA ALA A 27 -14.75 -19.80 -9.55
C ALA A 27 -15.62 -21.00 -9.09
N GLN A 28 -16.48 -20.78 -8.10
CA GLN A 28 -17.40 -21.79 -7.57
C GLN A 28 -18.78 -21.78 -8.27
N ASN A 29 -18.97 -20.94 -9.29
CA ASN A 29 -20.25 -20.77 -9.99
C ASN A 29 -21.44 -20.50 -9.03
N VAL A 30 -21.20 -19.70 -7.98
CA VAL A 30 -22.26 -19.32 -7.04
C VAL A 30 -23.28 -18.44 -7.75
N SER A 31 -24.57 -18.64 -7.48
CA SER A 31 -25.65 -17.87 -8.10
C SER A 31 -25.46 -16.37 -7.88
N THR A 32 -25.78 -15.58 -8.91
CA THR A 32 -25.69 -14.11 -8.87
C THR A 32 -26.50 -13.52 -7.72
N GLU A 33 -27.66 -14.11 -7.40
CA GLU A 33 -28.49 -13.67 -6.28
C GLU A 33 -27.79 -13.85 -4.92
N LYS A 34 -27.18 -15.02 -4.68
CA LYS A 34 -26.44 -15.27 -3.43
C LYS A 34 -25.21 -14.38 -3.34
N GLY A 35 -24.47 -14.22 -4.44
CA GLY A 35 -23.35 -13.29 -4.52
C GLY A 35 -23.76 -11.85 -4.23
N ARG A 36 -24.86 -11.38 -4.82
CA ARG A 36 -25.46 -10.06 -4.58
C ARG A 36 -25.75 -9.84 -3.10
N GLY A 37 -26.37 -10.82 -2.43
CA GLY A 37 -26.67 -10.73 -1.00
C GLY A 37 -25.43 -10.61 -0.12
N ILE A 38 -24.38 -11.38 -0.43
CA ILE A 38 -23.09 -11.33 0.30
C ILE A 38 -22.41 -9.97 0.12
N ILE A 39 -22.25 -9.52 -1.12
CA ILE A 39 -21.58 -8.26 -1.46
C ILE A 39 -22.34 -7.06 -0.87
N THR A 40 -23.67 -7.05 -0.97
CA THR A 40 -24.52 -5.98 -0.42
C THR A 40 -24.38 -5.91 1.10
N ALA A 41 -24.40 -7.04 1.81
CA ALA A 41 -24.28 -7.05 3.27
C ALA A 41 -22.94 -6.49 3.78
N ILE A 42 -21.84 -6.75 3.06
CA ILE A 42 -20.52 -6.19 3.39
C ILE A 42 -20.52 -4.67 3.24
N VAL A 43 -21.05 -4.17 2.11
CA VAL A 43 -21.14 -2.73 1.85
C VAL A 43 -22.06 -2.04 2.85
N ASP A 44 -23.22 -2.63 3.14
CA ASP A 44 -24.18 -2.07 4.10
C ASP A 44 -23.56 -1.97 5.50
N TYR A 45 -22.70 -2.91 5.89
CA TYR A 45 -22.02 -2.87 7.18
C TYR A 45 -20.87 -1.84 7.23
N ILE A 46 -20.01 -1.79 6.21
CA ILE A 46 -18.80 -0.93 6.24
C ILE A 46 -19.08 0.50 5.78
N CYS A 47 -19.94 0.68 4.78
CA CYS A 47 -20.25 1.97 4.18
C CYS A 47 -21.52 2.62 4.73
N SER A 48 -22.09 2.09 5.83
CA SER A 48 -23.20 2.74 6.53
C SER A 48 -22.79 4.14 7.01
N GLN A 49 -23.75 5.07 7.08
CA GLN A 49 -23.47 6.42 7.60
C GLN A 49 -22.85 6.38 9.01
N ASN A 50 -23.33 5.48 9.87
CA ASN A 50 -22.81 5.31 11.23
C ASN A 50 -21.38 4.77 11.21
N SER A 51 -21.12 3.75 10.38
CA SER A 51 -19.80 3.15 10.21
C SER A 51 -18.80 4.17 9.68
N LEU A 52 -19.18 4.97 8.67
CA LEU A 52 -18.33 6.03 8.13
C LEU A 52 -18.11 7.15 9.16
N ASN A 53 -19.12 7.52 9.94
CA ASN A 53 -18.97 8.51 11.02
C ASN A 53 -17.96 8.04 12.08
N GLU A 54 -18.08 6.80 12.53
CA GLU A 54 -17.16 6.23 13.52
C GLU A 54 -15.74 6.02 12.95
N MET A 55 -15.65 5.57 11.70
CA MET A 55 -14.38 5.25 11.04
C MET A 55 -13.54 6.51 10.78
N PHE A 56 -14.18 7.61 10.38
CA PHE A 56 -13.51 8.89 10.08
C PHE A 56 -13.29 9.76 11.32
N ASN A 57 -13.76 9.35 12.50
CA ASN A 57 -13.40 10.02 13.74
C ASN A 57 -11.91 9.80 14.03
N PRO A 58 -11.10 10.87 14.30
CA PRO A 58 -9.68 10.72 14.60
C PRO A 58 -9.46 9.82 15.82
N GLN A 59 -8.77 8.70 15.64
CA GLN A 59 -8.52 7.70 16.68
C GLN A 59 -7.25 6.90 16.39
N GLU A 60 -6.70 6.26 17.42
CA GLU A 60 -5.54 5.39 17.24
C GLU A 60 -5.84 4.23 16.28
N PRO A 61 -4.85 3.77 15.50
CA PRO A 61 -5.04 2.65 14.60
C PRO A 61 -5.51 1.40 15.36
N LEU A 62 -6.43 0.67 14.75
CA LEU A 62 -6.91 -0.60 15.29
C LEU A 62 -5.77 -1.60 15.42
N SER A 63 -5.76 -2.37 16.51
CA SER A 63 -4.86 -3.51 16.65
C SER A 63 -5.17 -4.56 15.57
N ARG A 64 -4.20 -5.41 15.25
CA ARG A 64 -4.41 -6.49 14.26
C ARG A 64 -5.56 -7.42 14.63
N SER A 65 -5.72 -7.74 15.92
CA SER A 65 -6.83 -8.57 16.39
C SER A 65 -8.18 -7.87 16.26
N ALA A 66 -8.24 -6.55 16.50
CA ALA A 66 -9.45 -5.76 16.29
C ALA A 66 -9.81 -5.63 14.81
N LEU A 67 -8.81 -5.41 13.93
CA LEU A 67 -8.99 -5.41 12.48
C LEU A 67 -9.51 -6.76 11.99
N HIS A 68 -8.93 -7.86 12.45
CA HIS A 68 -9.37 -9.20 12.10
C HIS A 68 -10.84 -9.42 12.48
N LYS A 69 -11.21 -9.11 13.73
CA LYS A 69 -12.60 -9.22 14.21
C LYS A 69 -13.57 -8.36 13.42
N LEU A 70 -13.20 -7.12 13.09
CA LEU A 70 -14.03 -6.23 12.27
C LEU A 70 -14.24 -6.80 10.87
N MET A 71 -13.18 -7.31 10.25
CA MET A 71 -13.26 -7.94 8.94
C MET A 71 -14.09 -9.22 8.96
N GLU A 72 -13.96 -10.03 10.02
CA GLU A 72 -14.76 -11.24 10.22
C GLU A 72 -16.25 -10.90 10.35
N GLN A 73 -16.58 -9.90 11.18
CA GLN A 73 -17.95 -9.41 11.32
C GLN A 73 -18.50 -8.88 10.00
N ALA A 74 -17.71 -8.13 9.24
CA ALA A 74 -18.13 -7.59 7.95
C ALA A 74 -18.41 -8.69 6.93
N VAL A 75 -17.52 -9.68 6.80
CA VAL A 75 -17.65 -10.74 5.79
C VAL A 75 -18.76 -11.73 6.17
N ASN A 76 -18.85 -12.11 7.45
CA ASN A 76 -19.86 -13.06 7.94
C ASN A 76 -21.26 -12.43 8.10
N ARG A 77 -21.42 -11.10 7.91
CA ARG A 77 -22.74 -10.46 7.74
C ARG A 77 -23.40 -10.91 6.44
N GLY A 78 -22.62 -11.14 5.39
CA GLY A 78 -23.10 -11.83 4.21
C GLY A 78 -23.38 -13.29 4.56
N SER A 79 -24.38 -13.91 3.95
CA SER A 79 -24.79 -15.32 4.19
C SER A 79 -23.76 -16.35 3.67
N MET A 80 -22.48 -16.08 3.90
CA MET A 80 -21.33 -16.92 3.63
C MET A 80 -20.60 -17.09 4.96
N GLN A 81 -20.96 -18.11 5.72
CA GLN A 81 -20.19 -18.51 6.90
C GLN A 81 -18.85 -19.09 6.41
N ILE A 82 -17.82 -18.27 6.39
CA ILE A 82 -16.46 -18.76 6.22
C ILE A 82 -15.98 -19.35 7.54
N THR A 83 -15.38 -20.53 7.47
CA THR A 83 -14.80 -21.18 8.65
C THR A 83 -13.63 -20.35 9.20
N GLY A 84 -13.31 -20.48 10.49
CA GLY A 84 -12.24 -19.70 11.13
C GLY A 84 -10.92 -19.71 10.35
N ALA A 85 -10.42 -20.90 9.96
CA ALA A 85 -9.20 -21.00 9.15
C ALA A 85 -9.31 -20.36 7.76
N SER A 86 -10.50 -20.37 7.14
CA SER A 86 -10.74 -19.72 5.86
C SER A 86 -10.78 -18.19 5.98
N MET A 87 -11.31 -17.70 7.11
CA MET A 87 -11.32 -16.28 7.46
C MET A 87 -9.91 -15.78 7.74
N ASP A 88 -9.11 -16.50 8.53
CA ASP A 88 -7.71 -16.18 8.79
C ASP A 88 -6.95 -16.05 7.47
N LYS A 89 -7.12 -17.03 6.57
CA LYS A 89 -6.44 -17.00 5.27
C LYS A 89 -6.93 -15.84 4.39
N LEU A 90 -8.22 -15.50 4.43
CA LEU A 90 -8.75 -14.33 3.73
C LEU A 90 -8.10 -13.05 4.26
N PHE A 91 -8.12 -12.83 5.57
CA PHE A 91 -7.52 -11.66 6.20
C PHE A 91 -6.03 -11.52 5.86
N GLU A 92 -5.27 -12.61 5.99
CA GLU A 92 -3.84 -12.58 5.71
C GLU A 92 -3.54 -12.26 4.22
N LEU A 93 -4.33 -12.79 3.29
CA LEU A 93 -4.20 -12.47 1.86
C LEU A 93 -4.54 -11.00 1.58
N THR A 94 -5.64 -10.51 2.15
CA THR A 94 -6.07 -9.11 2.05
C THR A 94 -4.98 -8.15 2.55
N VAL A 95 -4.40 -8.44 3.72
CA VAL A 95 -3.29 -7.65 4.27
C VAL A 95 -2.07 -7.71 3.35
N THR A 96 -1.72 -8.89 2.81
CA THR A 96 -0.61 -9.01 1.86
C THR A 96 -0.82 -8.14 0.63
N MET A 97 -2.02 -8.14 0.04
CA MET A 97 -2.32 -7.34 -1.16
C MET A 97 -2.23 -5.85 -0.87
N PHE A 98 -2.93 -5.38 0.16
CA PHE A 98 -2.92 -3.95 0.46
C PHE A 98 -1.52 -3.47 0.88
N LYS A 99 -0.80 -4.25 1.70
CA LYS A 99 0.60 -3.98 2.04
C LYS A 99 1.47 -3.84 0.80
N TYR A 100 1.30 -4.75 -0.18
CA TYR A 100 2.04 -4.67 -1.43
C TYR A 100 1.78 -3.34 -2.16
N GLN A 101 0.52 -2.91 -2.28
CA GLN A 101 0.19 -1.63 -2.92
C GLN A 101 0.75 -0.41 -2.15
N VAL A 102 0.73 -0.44 -0.81
CA VAL A 102 1.29 0.62 0.04
C VAL A 102 2.82 0.69 -0.07
N VAL A 103 3.51 -0.45 -0.16
CA VAL A 103 4.97 -0.48 -0.32
C VAL A 103 5.36 -0.01 -1.72
N ARG A 104 4.55 -0.34 -2.75
CA ARG A 104 4.80 0.01 -4.15
C ARG A 104 4.41 1.44 -4.52
N SER A 105 3.69 2.17 -3.68
CA SER A 105 3.38 3.59 -3.94
C SER A 105 4.65 4.43 -3.79
N TRP A 106 4.92 5.29 -4.76
CA TRP A 106 6.09 6.19 -4.76
C TRP A 106 5.73 7.58 -4.24
N LYS A 107 4.51 8.05 -4.55
CA LYS A 107 3.98 9.33 -4.07
C LYS A 107 3.03 9.11 -2.90
N LEU A 108 2.91 10.09 -2.01
CA LEU A 108 2.07 9.95 -0.81
C LEU A 108 0.58 10.03 -1.15
N GLU A 109 0.23 10.84 -2.16
CA GLU A 109 -1.11 11.01 -2.71
C GLU A 109 -1.67 9.71 -3.29
N GLN A 110 -0.79 8.81 -3.75
CA GLN A 110 -1.18 7.50 -4.27
C GLN A 110 -1.88 6.63 -3.22
N LEU A 111 -1.72 6.89 -1.92
CA LEU A 111 -2.49 6.18 -0.88
C LEU A 111 -3.99 6.47 -0.95
N VAL A 112 -4.34 7.73 -1.23
CA VAL A 112 -5.73 8.16 -1.43
C VAL A 112 -6.26 7.63 -2.76
N GLU A 113 -5.39 7.62 -3.77
CA GLU A 113 -5.70 7.11 -5.10
C GLU A 113 -5.99 5.60 -5.09
N ILE A 114 -5.20 4.80 -4.38
CA ILE A 114 -5.43 3.37 -4.15
C ILE A 114 -6.84 3.17 -3.57
N THR A 115 -7.17 3.92 -2.52
CA THR A 115 -8.46 3.82 -1.83
C THR A 115 -9.63 4.19 -2.75
N THR A 116 -9.48 5.26 -3.51
CA THR A 116 -10.52 5.72 -4.45
C THR A 116 -10.76 4.67 -5.55
N ARG A 117 -9.69 4.11 -6.11
CA ARG A 117 -9.77 3.06 -7.13
C ARG A 117 -10.32 1.75 -6.59
N HIS A 118 -9.95 1.35 -5.36
CA HIS A 118 -10.53 0.20 -4.67
C HIS A 118 -12.05 0.33 -4.56
N LEU A 119 -12.53 1.49 -4.10
CA LEU A 119 -13.96 1.77 -4.01
C LEU A 119 -14.64 1.76 -5.40
N SER A 120 -13.97 2.26 -6.45
CA SER A 120 -14.49 2.17 -7.83
C SER A 120 -14.55 0.73 -8.32
N GLY A 121 -13.57 -0.10 -7.95
CA GLY A 121 -13.59 -1.53 -8.19
C GLY A 121 -14.78 -2.22 -7.51
N VAL A 122 -15.13 -1.80 -6.29
CA VAL A 122 -16.33 -2.28 -5.59
C VAL A 122 -17.61 -1.83 -6.32
N VAL A 123 -17.70 -0.58 -6.81
CA VAL A 123 -18.83 -0.14 -7.64
C VAL A 123 -18.98 -1.01 -8.88
N ASN A 124 -17.88 -1.38 -9.54
CA ASN A 124 -17.93 -2.30 -10.68
C ASN A 124 -18.47 -3.68 -10.29
N ILE A 125 -18.10 -4.19 -9.11
CA ILE A 125 -18.66 -5.45 -8.58
C ILE A 125 -20.16 -5.32 -8.34
N LEU A 126 -20.60 -4.22 -7.72
CA LEU A 126 -22.02 -3.97 -7.46
C LEU A 126 -22.84 -3.91 -8.75
N ASN A 127 -22.30 -3.31 -9.81
CA ASN A 127 -22.94 -3.27 -11.13
C ASN A 127 -23.06 -4.67 -11.75
N VAL A 128 -22.02 -5.50 -11.65
CA VAL A 128 -22.07 -6.90 -12.15
C VAL A 128 -23.15 -7.71 -11.44
N TYR A 129 -23.33 -7.51 -10.13
CA TYR A 129 -24.37 -8.18 -9.35
C TYR A 129 -25.73 -7.48 -9.39
N GLN A 130 -25.88 -6.39 -10.14
CA GLN A 130 -27.12 -5.61 -10.24
C GLN A 130 -27.66 -5.20 -8.86
N CYS A 131 -26.77 -4.75 -7.98
CA CYS A 131 -27.13 -4.25 -6.66
C CYS A 131 -27.98 -2.98 -6.74
N SER A 132 -28.66 -2.64 -5.65
CA SER A 132 -29.50 -1.45 -5.59
C SER A 132 -28.69 -0.16 -5.77
N THR A 133 -29.33 0.88 -6.35
CA THR A 133 -28.74 2.21 -6.47
C THR A 133 -28.40 2.82 -5.10
N SER A 134 -29.15 2.47 -4.05
CA SER A 134 -28.86 2.86 -2.68
C SER A 134 -27.50 2.34 -2.20
N THR A 135 -27.24 1.04 -2.39
CA THR A 135 -25.95 0.39 -2.03
C THR A 135 -24.78 1.02 -2.78
N ILE A 136 -24.96 1.33 -4.08
CA ILE A 136 -23.94 2.05 -4.87
C ILE A 136 -23.73 3.47 -4.31
N GLY A 137 -24.82 4.14 -3.93
CA GLY A 137 -24.79 5.46 -3.27
C GLY A 137 -23.96 5.47 -1.98
N MET A 138 -24.00 4.41 -1.19
CA MET A 138 -23.19 4.27 0.03
C MET A 138 -21.68 4.24 -0.27
N VAL A 139 -21.27 3.53 -1.33
CA VAL A 139 -19.87 3.49 -1.76
C VAL A 139 -19.43 4.84 -2.31
N ASN A 140 -20.28 5.51 -3.09
CA ASN A 140 -20.01 6.87 -3.59
C ASN A 140 -19.91 7.91 -2.45
N ASN A 141 -20.70 7.75 -1.39
CA ASN A 141 -20.57 8.57 -0.19
C ASN A 141 -19.22 8.34 0.50
N ALA A 142 -18.80 7.08 0.66
CA ALA A 142 -17.49 6.75 1.20
C ALA A 142 -16.35 7.35 0.37
N GLN A 143 -16.41 7.26 -0.97
CA GLN A 143 -15.44 7.90 -1.87
C GLN A 143 -15.39 9.41 -1.68
N SER A 144 -16.55 10.06 -1.64
CA SER A 144 -16.64 11.52 -1.46
C SER A 144 -16.02 11.94 -0.12
N ARG A 145 -16.24 11.15 0.94
CA ARG A 145 -15.68 11.39 2.27
C ARG A 145 -14.17 11.19 2.32
N VAL A 146 -13.64 10.17 1.63
CA VAL A 146 -12.19 9.97 1.45
C VAL A 146 -11.57 11.21 0.80
N LYS A 147 -12.11 11.66 -0.34
CA LYS A 147 -11.59 12.85 -1.04
C LYS A 147 -11.66 14.11 -0.18
N ALA A 148 -12.82 14.39 0.43
CA ALA A 148 -12.99 15.56 1.28
C ALA A 148 -12.03 15.55 2.49
N THR A 149 -11.72 14.38 3.05
CA THR A 149 -10.81 14.28 4.20
C THR A 149 -9.36 14.42 3.74
N PHE A 150 -8.92 13.63 2.76
CA PHE A 150 -7.49 13.46 2.49
C PHE A 150 -6.94 14.35 1.38
N ASP A 151 -7.76 14.77 0.40
CA ASP A 151 -7.31 15.67 -0.68
C ASP A 151 -7.39 17.14 -0.25
N GLN A 152 -8.38 17.50 0.59
CA GLN A 152 -8.67 18.89 0.93
C GLN A 152 -8.17 19.31 2.33
N ALA A 153 -8.22 18.41 3.31
CA ALA A 153 -7.98 18.78 4.71
C ALA A 153 -6.63 18.28 5.28
N VAL A 154 -5.91 17.41 4.57
CA VAL A 154 -4.70 16.74 5.09
C VAL A 154 -3.49 17.14 4.26
N GLY A 155 -2.46 17.69 4.92
CA GLY A 155 -1.19 18.03 4.28
C GLY A 155 -0.28 16.81 4.06
N VAL A 156 0.73 16.99 3.19
CA VAL A 156 1.72 15.94 2.82
C VAL A 156 2.38 15.28 4.04
N GLY A 157 2.68 16.04 5.09
CA GLY A 157 3.28 15.50 6.32
C GLY A 157 2.38 14.51 7.06
N GLU A 158 1.07 14.73 7.05
CA GLU A 158 0.12 13.82 7.68
C GLU A 158 -0.13 12.59 6.80
N LEU A 159 -0.13 12.72 5.46
CA LEU A 159 -0.09 11.56 4.55
C LEU A 159 1.16 10.70 4.77
N HIS A 160 2.32 11.32 5.03
CA HIS A 160 3.53 10.58 5.40
C HIS A 160 3.35 9.81 6.71
N ARG A 161 2.78 10.45 7.75
CA ARG A 161 2.48 9.78 9.04
C ARG A 161 1.48 8.64 8.87
N ILE A 162 0.47 8.80 8.03
CA ILE A 162 -0.49 7.76 7.69
C ILE A 162 0.26 6.58 7.06
N ARG A 163 1.11 6.82 6.07
CA ARG A 163 1.93 5.79 5.43
C ARG A 163 2.74 4.99 6.46
N GLN A 164 3.47 5.68 7.33
CA GLN A 164 4.28 5.05 8.37
C GLN A 164 3.42 4.21 9.32
N THR A 165 2.25 4.74 9.70
CA THR A 165 1.29 4.02 10.56
C THR A 165 0.78 2.74 9.90
N LEU A 166 0.42 2.80 8.62
CA LEU A 166 0.01 1.61 7.85
C LEU A 166 1.15 0.59 7.76
N LEU A 167 2.37 1.02 7.44
CA LEU A 167 3.54 0.14 7.36
C LEU A 167 3.85 -0.52 8.71
N GLN A 168 3.69 0.19 9.82
CA GLN A 168 3.86 -0.36 11.16
C GLN A 168 2.78 -1.40 11.49
N VAL A 169 1.52 -1.17 11.11
CA VAL A 169 0.45 -2.18 11.23
C VAL A 169 0.78 -3.44 10.45
N PHE A 170 1.44 -3.31 9.29
CA PHE A 170 1.83 -4.43 8.42
C PHE A 170 3.21 -5.03 8.75
N GLN A 171 3.88 -4.55 9.80
CA GLN A 171 5.19 -5.04 10.19
C GLN A 171 5.13 -6.53 10.55
N GLY A 172 6.17 -7.27 10.15
CA GLY A 172 6.27 -8.73 10.40
C GLY A 172 5.28 -9.60 9.61
N HIS A 173 4.33 -9.02 8.87
CA HIS A 173 3.42 -9.78 8.02
C HIS A 173 4.12 -10.23 6.73
N ARG A 174 4.40 -11.53 6.61
CA ARG A 174 5.13 -12.16 5.49
C ARG A 174 4.41 -13.41 5.00
N ILE A 175 3.20 -13.22 4.48
CA ILE A 175 2.39 -14.31 3.95
C ILE A 175 2.55 -14.40 2.43
N LYS A 176 2.70 -15.63 1.95
CA LYS A 176 2.81 -15.93 0.52
C LYS A 176 1.45 -15.81 -0.16
N ALA A 177 1.42 -15.09 -1.26
CA ALA A 177 0.26 -14.97 -2.13
C ALA A 177 0.60 -15.48 -3.53
N SER A 178 -0.17 -16.45 -4.02
CA SER A 178 0.13 -17.14 -5.28
C SER A 178 0.17 -16.22 -6.49
N ASN A 179 -0.69 -15.21 -6.54
CA ASN A 179 -0.71 -14.21 -7.62
C ASN A 179 0.58 -13.36 -7.66
N LEU A 180 1.14 -13.01 -6.50
CA LEU A 180 2.40 -12.27 -6.41
C LEU A 180 3.61 -13.16 -6.70
N LEU A 181 3.56 -14.43 -6.30
CA LEU A 181 4.61 -15.41 -6.66
C LEU A 181 4.64 -15.66 -8.18
N GLN A 182 3.48 -15.83 -8.81
CA GLN A 182 3.37 -16.07 -10.26
C GLN A 182 3.89 -14.89 -11.10
N THR A 183 3.78 -13.67 -10.57
CA THR A 183 4.26 -12.45 -11.24
C THR A 183 5.69 -12.06 -10.86
N ASN A 184 6.40 -12.90 -10.07
CA ASN A 184 7.71 -12.58 -9.48
C ASN A 184 7.73 -11.30 -8.63
N ALA A 185 6.57 -10.81 -8.19
CA ALA A 185 6.44 -9.70 -7.27
C ALA A 185 6.77 -10.08 -5.82
N GLN A 186 6.83 -11.38 -5.52
CA GLN A 186 7.17 -11.93 -4.21
C GLN A 186 8.17 -13.08 -4.35
N ASN A 187 9.11 -13.18 -3.41
CA ASN A 187 10.04 -14.30 -3.29
C ASN A 187 9.36 -15.50 -2.62
N SER A 188 9.98 -16.68 -2.77
CA SER A 188 9.51 -17.93 -2.15
C SER A 188 9.45 -17.88 -0.62
N ASP A 189 10.18 -16.97 0.03
CA ASP A 189 10.17 -16.73 1.47
C ASP A 189 9.09 -15.71 1.91
N GLY A 190 8.36 -15.11 0.95
CA GLY A 190 7.29 -14.16 1.18
C GLY A 190 7.72 -12.69 1.24
N SER A 191 8.99 -12.34 1.03
CA SER A 191 9.37 -10.91 0.86
C SER A 191 8.92 -10.40 -0.51
N PHE A 192 8.58 -9.12 -0.60
CA PHE A 192 8.29 -8.48 -1.87
C PHE A 192 9.57 -8.17 -2.64
N VAL A 193 9.52 -8.34 -3.96
CA VAL A 193 10.54 -7.83 -4.87
C VAL A 193 10.14 -6.40 -5.20
N LEU A 194 10.96 -5.45 -4.73
CA LEU A 194 10.72 -4.03 -4.94
C LEU A 194 11.60 -3.55 -6.09
N ALA A 195 11.05 -2.67 -6.92
CA ALA A 195 11.86 -1.90 -7.84
C ALA A 195 12.90 -1.10 -7.04
N SER A 196 14.10 -0.94 -7.61
CA SER A 196 15.12 -0.08 -7.02
C SER A 196 14.47 1.29 -6.72
N PRO A 197 14.60 1.84 -5.50
CA PRO A 197 14.02 3.14 -5.14
C PRO A 197 14.67 4.30 -5.90
N ARG A 198 15.54 4.01 -6.87
CA ARG A 198 16.36 4.95 -7.60
C ARG A 198 15.74 5.16 -8.98
N GLY A 199 15.49 6.41 -9.35
CA GLY A 199 15.68 6.79 -10.76
C GLY A 199 17.17 6.60 -11.10
N ASP A 200 17.55 6.64 -12.37
CA ASP A 200 18.93 6.39 -12.82
C ASP A 200 20.03 7.29 -12.19
N ARG A 201 19.69 8.20 -11.25
CA ARG A 201 20.55 9.24 -10.69
C ARG A 201 20.24 9.50 -9.21
N VAL A 202 21.27 9.70 -8.39
CA VAL A 202 21.14 10.02 -6.93
C VAL A 202 20.76 11.48 -6.65
N GLY A 203 20.60 12.31 -7.69
CA GLY A 203 20.43 13.76 -7.57
C GLY A 203 21.63 14.52 -8.16
N SER A 204 21.71 15.83 -7.92
CA SER A 204 22.90 16.65 -8.25
C SER A 204 23.45 17.23 -6.95
N ILE A 205 24.75 17.08 -6.72
CA ILE A 205 25.46 17.70 -5.59
C ILE A 205 25.94 19.06 -6.07
N HIS A 206 25.61 20.11 -5.33
CA HIS A 206 26.08 21.47 -5.59
C HIS A 206 27.04 21.86 -4.46
N LEU A 207 28.29 22.19 -4.81
CA LEU A 207 29.29 22.70 -3.88
C LEU A 207 29.29 24.23 -3.96
N TYR A 208 29.26 24.90 -2.83
CA TYR A 208 29.33 26.37 -2.76
C TYR A 208 30.60 26.80 -2.02
N ASP A 209 31.16 27.95 -2.38
CA ASP A 209 32.26 28.58 -1.63
C ASP A 209 31.71 29.28 -0.38
N ASP A 210 32.64 29.77 0.47
CA ASP A 210 32.34 30.48 1.72
C ASP A 210 31.59 31.81 1.49
N ILE A 211 31.44 32.25 0.24
CA ILE A 211 30.77 33.48 -0.18
C ILE A 211 29.39 33.15 -0.82
N GLY A 212 29.05 31.87 -0.96
CA GLY A 212 27.79 31.38 -1.51
C GLY A 212 27.75 31.26 -3.03
N ASN A 213 28.88 31.36 -3.73
CA ASN A 213 28.96 31.09 -5.16
C ASN A 213 29.06 29.58 -5.42
N LEU A 214 28.42 29.12 -6.48
CA LEU A 214 28.50 27.71 -6.89
C LEU A 214 29.91 27.40 -7.42
N VAL A 215 30.64 26.51 -6.74
CA VAL A 215 32.00 26.08 -7.06
C VAL A 215 31.98 24.86 -7.98
N ASP A 216 31.12 23.88 -7.69
CA ASP A 216 31.06 22.65 -8.47
C ASP A 216 29.65 22.08 -8.50
N LYS A 217 29.34 21.36 -9.57
CA LYS A 217 28.08 20.64 -9.75
C LYS A 217 28.38 19.24 -10.24
N ASP A 218 28.36 18.31 -9.30
CA ASP A 218 28.62 16.91 -9.59
C ASP A 218 27.32 16.10 -9.72
N ARG A 219 27.33 15.17 -10.67
CA ARG A 219 26.23 14.27 -11.01
C ARG A 219 26.78 12.84 -11.06
N GLN A 220 26.90 12.24 -9.89
CA GLN A 220 27.41 10.87 -9.77
C GLN A 220 26.38 9.84 -10.31
N PRO A 221 26.78 8.96 -11.25
CA PRO A 221 25.98 7.80 -11.63
C PRO A 221 25.97 6.76 -10.51
N ILE A 222 24.87 6.01 -10.39
CA ILE A 222 24.69 5.00 -9.35
C ILE A 222 25.62 3.78 -9.53
N ASP A 223 26.12 3.57 -10.75
CA ASP A 223 26.65 2.29 -11.21
C ASP A 223 28.02 1.90 -10.64
N GLN A 224 28.76 2.84 -10.04
CA GLN A 224 30.14 2.60 -9.65
C GLN A 224 30.31 1.90 -8.29
N TYR A 225 29.26 1.84 -7.47
CA TYR A 225 29.35 1.37 -6.08
C TYR A 225 28.36 0.26 -5.70
N TRP A 226 27.61 -0.31 -6.66
CA TRP A 226 26.56 -1.29 -6.34
C TRP A 226 26.59 -2.53 -7.26
N PRO A 227 26.37 -3.74 -6.73
CA PRO A 227 26.30 -4.96 -7.55
C PRO A 227 25.24 -4.82 -8.65
N GLN A 228 25.63 -5.11 -9.90
CA GLN A 228 24.82 -4.94 -11.11
C GLN A 228 23.60 -5.88 -11.23
N GLU A 229 23.38 -6.80 -10.27
CA GLU A 229 22.44 -7.92 -10.41
C GLU A 229 21.09 -7.75 -9.69
N THR A 230 20.70 -6.55 -9.25
CA THR A 230 19.31 -6.37 -8.80
C THR A 230 18.41 -6.23 -10.02
N LEU A 231 17.76 -7.33 -10.41
CA LEU A 231 16.57 -7.39 -11.26
C LEU A 231 15.62 -6.22 -10.93
N VAL A 232 15.75 -5.12 -11.67
CA VAL A 232 14.82 -4.01 -11.59
C VAL A 232 13.54 -4.48 -12.28
N LEU A 233 12.58 -4.99 -11.51
CA LEU A 233 11.23 -5.17 -12.01
C LEU A 233 10.64 -3.78 -12.29
N ASN A 234 10.83 -3.29 -13.51
CA ASN A 234 10.09 -2.18 -14.13
C ASN A 234 8.63 -2.55 -14.39
N GLN A 235 8.03 -3.34 -13.49
CA GLN A 235 6.63 -3.69 -13.57
C GLN A 235 5.85 -2.58 -12.86
N GLU A 236 5.28 -1.67 -13.63
CA GLU A 236 4.27 -0.74 -13.12
C GLU A 236 3.16 -1.57 -12.46
N VAL A 237 2.92 -1.32 -11.16
CA VAL A 237 1.83 -1.97 -10.45
C VAL A 237 0.60 -1.09 -10.67
N PRO A 238 -0.51 -1.63 -11.21
CA PRO A 238 -1.76 -0.89 -11.32
C PRO A 238 -2.32 -0.63 -9.92
N LEU A 239 -1.84 0.43 -9.26
CA LEU A 239 -2.22 0.81 -7.90
C LEU A 239 -3.72 1.00 -7.80
N GLY A 240 -4.34 0.38 -6.81
CA GLY A 240 -5.78 0.40 -6.58
C GLY A 240 -6.60 -0.50 -7.51
N SER A 241 -5.97 -1.30 -8.37
CA SER A 241 -6.68 -2.28 -9.19
C SER A 241 -6.90 -3.61 -8.45
N ASN A 242 -7.84 -4.40 -8.95
CA ASN A 242 -8.10 -5.75 -8.47
C ASN A 242 -7.01 -6.73 -8.98
N LEU A 243 -6.04 -7.07 -8.13
CA LEU A 243 -4.95 -8.00 -8.47
C LEU A 243 -5.40 -9.48 -8.61
N PHE A 244 -6.70 -9.76 -8.49
CA PHE A 244 -7.31 -11.09 -8.68
C PHE A 244 -8.17 -11.16 -9.95
N SER A 245 -8.32 -10.08 -10.72
CA SER A 245 -8.95 -10.17 -12.04
C SER A 245 -8.03 -10.90 -13.01
N LYS A 246 -8.53 -11.93 -13.67
CA LYS A 246 -7.81 -12.69 -14.70
C LYS A 246 -7.47 -11.86 -15.95
N ASP A 247 -8.02 -10.65 -16.08
CA ASP A 247 -7.80 -9.74 -17.21
C ASP A 247 -6.48 -8.94 -17.13
N THR A 248 -5.51 -9.37 -16.31
CA THR A 248 -4.19 -8.73 -16.24
C THR A 248 -3.23 -9.14 -17.36
N ASP A 249 -3.67 -10.03 -18.27
CA ASP A 249 -3.00 -10.33 -19.54
C ASP A 249 -3.70 -9.59 -20.69
N GLY A 250 -3.11 -8.49 -21.18
CA GLY A 250 -3.52 -7.94 -22.49
C GLY A 250 -3.10 -6.52 -22.83
N SER A 251 -3.02 -5.60 -21.88
CA SER A 251 -2.73 -4.19 -22.18
C SER A 251 -1.37 -3.75 -21.66
N ARG A 252 -0.30 -4.29 -22.27
CA ARG A 252 1.03 -3.67 -22.22
C ARG A 252 0.99 -2.41 -23.08
N ALA A 253 0.58 -1.29 -22.48
CA ALA A 253 0.85 0.01 -23.07
C ALA A 253 2.36 0.25 -22.98
N GLN A 254 3.05 0.23 -24.12
CA GLN A 254 4.36 0.88 -24.23
C GLN A 254 4.14 2.38 -24.04
N VAL A 255 4.70 2.95 -22.97
CA VAL A 255 4.62 4.39 -22.68
C VAL A 255 6.03 4.86 -22.28
N PRO A 256 6.47 6.05 -22.75
CA PRO A 256 7.89 6.33 -22.98
C PRO A 256 8.62 6.71 -21.69
N SER A 257 9.92 6.44 -21.70
CA SER A 257 10.90 6.83 -20.70
C SER A 257 10.83 8.34 -20.43
N ALA A 258 10.11 8.74 -19.39
CA ALA A 258 10.13 10.09 -18.85
C ALA A 258 10.74 10.06 -17.44
N THR A 259 11.93 10.62 -17.33
CA THR A 259 12.73 10.75 -16.11
C THR A 259 12.00 11.66 -15.13
N VAL A 260 11.34 11.08 -14.13
CA VAL A 260 10.75 11.84 -13.01
C VAL A 260 11.72 11.78 -11.84
N HIS A 261 12.32 12.92 -11.50
CA HIS A 261 13.11 13.09 -10.28
C HIS A 261 12.20 12.93 -9.05
N VAL A 262 12.66 12.16 -8.05
CA VAL A 262 11.97 12.00 -6.76
C VAL A 262 12.97 12.25 -5.62
N ASP A 263 12.63 13.19 -4.75
CA ASP A 263 13.31 13.40 -3.47
C ASP A 263 12.90 12.30 -2.47
N VAL A 264 13.88 11.57 -1.95
CA VAL A 264 13.69 10.55 -0.92
C VAL A 264 14.24 11.08 0.40
N HIS A 265 13.36 11.56 1.28
CA HIS A 265 13.71 11.80 2.67
C HIS A 265 13.51 10.51 3.49
N ILE A 266 14.62 9.85 3.83
CA ILE A 266 14.64 8.81 4.86
C ILE A 266 14.88 9.50 6.19
N VAL A 267 13.82 9.74 6.97
CA VAL A 267 13.97 10.07 8.38
C VAL A 267 14.13 8.76 9.12
N LEU A 268 15.37 8.42 9.47
CA LEU A 268 15.65 7.32 10.38
C LEU A 268 15.11 7.66 11.77
N PRO A 269 14.48 6.72 12.49
CA PRO A 269 14.09 6.94 13.87
C PRO A 269 15.35 7.14 14.73
N ALA A 270 15.43 8.30 15.36
CA ALA A 270 16.41 8.61 16.38
C ALA A 270 16.37 7.56 17.49
N VAL A 271 17.54 6.98 17.81
CA VAL A 271 18.15 6.79 19.14
C VAL A 271 19.39 5.90 18.95
N VAL A 272 20.59 6.49 18.95
CA VAL A 272 21.81 6.09 19.71
C VAL A 272 22.75 7.32 19.69
N PRO A 273 23.35 7.73 20.83
CA PRO A 273 24.05 9.01 20.98
C PRO A 273 25.38 9.11 20.22
N ILE A 274 25.69 10.36 19.89
CA ILE A 274 26.95 10.90 19.37
C ILE A 274 28.01 10.90 20.49
N ILE A 275 29.27 10.66 20.10
CA ILE A 275 30.55 10.76 20.85
C ILE A 275 30.92 9.52 21.68
N ASP A 276 31.73 8.64 21.08
CA ASP A 276 33.07 8.23 21.57
C ASP A 276 33.54 6.96 20.84
N VAL A 277 34.03 7.13 19.60
CA VAL A 277 35.05 6.21 19.03
C VAL A 277 36.04 7.05 18.22
N LEU A 278 36.70 7.99 18.91
CA LEU A 278 38.02 8.49 18.51
C LEU A 278 39.05 7.93 19.50
N HIS A 279 39.17 6.60 19.58
CA HIS A 279 40.38 5.94 20.08
C HIS A 279 40.39 4.49 19.60
N ALA A 280 40.97 4.28 18.42
CA ALA A 280 41.80 3.12 18.10
C ALA A 280 42.37 3.34 16.70
N SER A 281 43.55 3.95 16.64
CA SER A 281 44.45 3.82 15.48
C SER A 281 44.78 2.35 15.28
N PRO A 282 44.84 1.87 14.03
CA PRO A 282 46.11 1.28 13.62
C PRO A 282 46.40 1.48 12.12
N ASN A 283 47.54 2.09 11.79
CA ASN A 283 48.62 1.41 11.06
C ASN A 283 49.74 2.35 10.58
N ALA A 284 50.93 1.75 10.49
CA ALA A 284 52.18 2.19 9.85
C ALA A 284 53.00 3.22 10.64
N ALA A 285 54.09 2.85 11.34
CA ALA A 285 55.39 2.32 10.86
C ALA A 285 56.32 3.39 10.25
N SER A 286 57.58 3.36 10.71
CA SER A 286 58.80 4.09 10.26
C SER A 286 58.80 5.61 10.50
N GLU A 287 59.85 6.29 10.94
CA GLU A 287 61.27 6.01 11.22
C GLU A 287 61.86 7.29 11.87
N PHE A 288 63.08 7.18 12.43
CA PHE A 288 64.04 8.23 12.81
C PHE A 288 64.18 8.63 14.30
N ASP A 289 65.40 8.34 14.78
CA ASP A 289 66.18 8.69 15.97
C ASP A 289 65.79 8.16 17.36
#